data_AF-A0A9D3WKT7-F1
#
_entry.id   AF-A0A9D3WKT7-F1
#
_cell.length_a   1.000
_cell.length_b   1.000
_cell.length_c   1.000
_cell.angle_alpha   90.00
_cell.angle_beta   90.00
_cell.angle_gamma   90.00
#
_symmetry.space_group_name_H-M   'P 1'
#
loop_
_entity.id
_entity.type
_entity.pdbx_description
1 polymer ?
#
loop_
_entity_poly.entity_id
_entity_poly.type
_entity_poly.pdbx_seq_one_letter_code
_entity_poly.pdbx_strand_id
1 'polypeptide(L)'
;MASQANTWKLFIDSSIKLARSNSFHGLDLDWENLSTLPQKTNLGLLLQEWRAAVDKKSATTGNSKLLLSATLSFRNSDYPIQAIQNILD
;
A
#
# COMPACT_ATOMS: atom_id res chain seq x y z
N MET A 1 -11.92 -0.34 -6.72
CA MET A 1 -10.74 0.18 -6.00
C MET A 1 -9.42 -0.32 -6.58
N ALA A 2 -9.16 -1.62 -6.80
CA ALA A 2 -7.99 -2.06 -7.61
C ALA A 2 -8.27 -2.75 -8.93
N SER A 3 -9.46 -2.55 -9.49
CA SER A 3 -9.77 -2.94 -10.87
C SER A 3 -9.37 -1.87 -11.90
N GLN A 4 -8.97 -0.66 -11.47
CA GLN A 4 -8.55 0.43 -12.35
C GLN A 4 -7.36 1.19 -11.74
N ALA A 5 -6.21 1.19 -12.42
CA ALA A 5 -5.00 1.88 -11.99
C ALA A 5 -5.26 3.38 -11.70
N ASN A 6 -6.12 4.03 -12.47
CA ASN A 6 -6.50 5.44 -12.26
C ASN A 6 -7.18 5.72 -10.90
N THR A 7 -7.67 4.71 -10.18
CA THR A 7 -8.31 4.89 -8.86
C THR A 7 -7.34 4.75 -7.67
N TRP A 8 -6.10 4.28 -7.89
CA TRP A 8 -5.12 4.07 -6.81
C TRP A 8 -4.60 5.37 -6.23
N LYS A 9 -4.30 6.36 -7.09
CA LYS A 9 -3.81 7.67 -6.65
C LYS A 9 -4.75 8.34 -5.65
N LEU A 10 -6.06 8.30 -5.90
CA LEU A 10 -7.07 8.89 -5.01
C LEU A 10 -7.10 8.19 -3.65
N PHE A 11 -7.05 6.86 -3.64
CA PHE A 11 -6.97 6.09 -2.39
C PHE A 11 -5.68 6.37 -1.61
N ILE A 12 -4.54 6.37 -2.29
CA ILE A 12 -3.22 6.63 -1.68
C ILE A 12 -3.19 8.04 -1.08
N ASP A 13 -3.56 9.06 -1.86
CA ASP A 13 -3.51 10.44 -1.39
C ASP A 13 -4.48 10.68 -0.22
N SER A 14 -5.69 10.09 -0.27
CA SER A 14 -6.68 10.23 0.81
C SER A 14 -6.30 9.45 2.07
N SER A 15 -5.77 8.24 1.97
CA SER A 15 -5.32 7.44 3.12
C SER A 15 -4.13 8.11 3.85
N ILE A 16 -3.14 8.62 3.10
CA ILE A 16 -2.02 9.37 3.69
C ILE A 16 -2.53 10.63 4.41
N LYS A 17 -3.45 11.38 3.78
CA LYS A 17 -4.04 12.56 4.39
C LYS A 17 -4.76 12.20 5.69
N LEU A 18 -5.57 11.15 5.68
CA LEU A 18 -6.32 10.70 6.84
C LEU A 18 -5.39 10.27 7.98
N ALA A 19 -4.34 9.50 7.68
CA ALA A 19 -3.34 9.07 8.67
C ALA A 19 -2.70 10.28 9.36
N ARG A 20 -2.25 11.27 8.58
CA ARG A 20 -1.62 12.48 9.12
C ARG A 20 -2.59 13.34 9.93
N SER A 21 -3.80 13.56 9.44
CA SER A 21 -4.81 14.35 10.15
C SER A 21 -5.21 13.75 11.49
N ASN A 22 -5.04 12.44 11.65
CA ASN A 22 -5.36 11.71 12.88
C ASN A 22 -4.10 11.27 13.66
N SER A 23 -2.92 11.78 13.32
CA SER A 23 -1.65 11.45 14.00
C SER A 23 -1.31 9.95 14.05
N PHE A 24 -1.76 9.17 13.07
CA PHE A 24 -1.33 7.78 12.94
C PHE A 24 0.13 7.68 12.48
N HIS A 25 0.82 6.66 12.97
CA HIS A 25 2.21 6.36 12.59
C HIS A 25 2.31 5.54 11.30
N GLY A 26 1.22 4.91 10.87
CA GLY A 26 1.22 4.02 9.73
C GLY A 26 -0.17 3.67 9.24
N LEU A 27 -0.20 2.87 8.17
CA LEU A 27 -1.38 2.36 7.51
C LEU A 27 -1.19 0.86 7.29
N ASP A 28 -2.24 0.10 7.54
CA ASP A 28 -2.28 -1.35 7.34
C ASP A 28 -3.34 -1.70 6.28
N LEU A 29 -3.00 -2.57 5.34
CA LEU A 29 -3.89 -2.98 4.26
C LEU A 29 -4.32 -4.44 4.41
N ASP A 30 -5.57 -4.63 4.82
CA ASP A 30 -6.19 -5.95 4.94
C ASP A 30 -7.05 -6.27 3.71
N TRP A 31 -6.41 -6.83 2.69
CA TRP A 31 -7.11 -7.31 1.50
C TRP A 31 -7.29 -8.84 1.53
N GLU A 32 -8.38 -9.28 2.16
CA GLU A 32 -8.56 -10.70 2.52
C GLU A 32 -8.94 -11.66 1.36
N ASN A 33 -9.47 -11.13 0.25
CA ASN A 33 -10.10 -11.96 -0.80
C ASN A 33 -9.44 -11.81 -2.18
N LEU A 34 -8.12 -11.95 -2.23
CA LEU A 34 -7.35 -11.98 -3.49
C LEU A 34 -7.36 -13.40 -4.08
N SER A 35 -8.26 -13.66 -5.04
CA SER A 35 -8.48 -14.99 -5.61
C SER A 35 -7.79 -15.24 -6.94
N THR A 36 -7.36 -14.20 -7.65
CA THR A 36 -6.77 -14.32 -9.00
C THR A 36 -5.37 -13.70 -9.09
N LEU A 37 -4.51 -14.22 -9.97
CA LEU A 37 -3.17 -13.68 -10.22
C LEU A 37 -3.20 -12.18 -10.58
N PRO A 38 -4.09 -11.68 -11.47
CA PRO A 38 -4.20 -10.25 -11.73
C PRO A 38 -4.49 -9.40 -10.48
N GLN A 39 -5.32 -9.89 -9.55
CA GLN A 39 -5.58 -9.17 -8.30
C GLN A 39 -4.33 -9.10 -7.42
N LYS A 40 -3.55 -10.19 -7.34
CA LYS A 40 -2.29 -10.23 -6.60
C LYS A 40 -1.23 -9.31 -7.24
N THR A 41 -1.16 -9.28 -8.57
CA THR A 41 -0.30 -8.33 -9.31
C THR A 41 -0.70 -6.88 -9.02
N ASN A 42 -2.00 -6.59 -9.06
CA ASN A 42 -2.53 -5.26 -8.76
C ASN A 42 -2.27 -4.83 -7.32
N LEU A 43 -2.32 -5.75 -6.36
CA LEU A 43 -1.88 -5.49 -4.99
C LEU A 43 -0.42 -5.04 -4.96
N GLY A 44 0.47 -5.78 -5.64
CA GLY A 44 1.89 -5.42 -5.70
C GLY A 44 2.14 -4.01 -6.26
N LEU A 45 1.47 -3.68 -7.36
CA LEU A 45 1.54 -2.34 -7.98
C LEU A 45 1.00 -1.24 -7.06
N LEU A 46 -0.14 -1.49 -6.41
CA LEU A 46 -0.72 -0.56 -5.43
C LEU A 46 0.26 -0.28 -4.28
N LEU A 47 0.85 -1.33 -3.69
CA LEU A 47 1.80 -1.18 -2.58
C LEU A 47 3.04 -0.39 -3.02
N GLN A 48 3.54 -0.64 -4.24
CA GLN A 48 4.67 0.10 -4.79
C GLN A 48 4.37 1.60 -4.95
N GLU A 49 3.22 1.95 -5.53
CA GLU A 49 2.80 3.34 -5.66
C GLU A 49 2.56 4.00 -4.30
N TRP A 50 2.02 3.26 -3.33
CA TRP A 50 1.76 3.77 -1.99
C TRP A 50 3.05 4.11 -1.25
N ARG A 51 4.04 3.22 -1.29
CA ARG A 51 5.38 3.46 -0.72
C ARG A 51 6.06 4.67 -1.36
N ALA A 52 6.02 4.77 -2.70
CA ALA A 52 6.57 5.91 -3.42
C ALA A 52 5.89 7.25 -3.02
N ALA A 53 4.58 7.25 -2.84
CA ALA A 53 3.84 8.43 -2.40
C ALA A 53 4.19 8.82 -0.95
N VAL A 54 4.30 7.83 -0.05
CA VAL A 54 4.72 8.04 1.35
C VAL A 54 6.13 8.62 1.41
N ASP A 55 7.08 8.06 0.64
CA ASP A 55 8.46 8.56 0.53
C ASP A 55 8.49 10.01 0.05
N LYS A 56 7.80 10.30 -1.05
CA LYS A 56 7.71 11.66 -1.60
C LYS A 56 7.11 12.64 -0.59
N LYS A 57 6.06 12.26 0.13
CA LYS A 57 5.41 13.12 1.14
C LYS A 57 6.32 13.36 2.33
N SER A 58 7.05 12.36 2.80
CA SER A 58 8.03 12.50 3.88
C SER A 58 9.16 13.45 3.46
N ALA A 59 9.76 13.24 2.28
CA ALA A 59 10.83 14.10 1.77
C ALA A 59 10.40 15.57 1.56
N THR A 60 9.16 15.80 1.12
CA THR A 60 8.65 17.16 0.86
C THR A 60 8.18 17.91 2.10
N THR A 61 7.76 17.20 3.15
CA THR A 61 7.22 17.83 4.38
C THR A 61 8.19 17.82 5.55
N GLY A 62 9.24 16.99 5.51
CA GLY A 62 10.14 16.75 6.64
C GLY A 62 9.55 15.83 7.73
N ASN A 63 8.30 15.38 7.58
CA ASN A 63 7.67 14.46 8.52
C ASN A 63 8.28 13.05 8.40
N SER A 64 8.40 12.34 9.53
CA SER A 64 8.76 10.92 9.55
C SER A 64 7.86 10.10 8.63
N LYS A 65 8.44 9.14 7.91
CA LYS A 65 7.72 8.25 7.00
C LYS A 65 6.58 7.50 7.72
N LEU A 66 5.43 7.35 7.06
CA LEU A 66 4.37 6.47 7.58
C LEU A 66 4.81 5.02 7.40
N LEU A 67 4.59 4.19 8.41
CA LEU A 67 4.74 2.75 8.29
C LEU A 67 3.68 2.18 7.36
N LEU A 68 4.03 1.22 6.52
CA LEU A 68 3.06 0.47 5.70
C LEU A 68 3.17 -1.02 6.00
N SER A 69 2.07 -1.63 6.43
CA SER A 69 1.92 -3.07 6.61
C SER A 69 0.74 -3.61 5.79
N ALA A 70 0.63 -4.93 5.67
CA ALA A 70 -0.51 -5.57 5.04
C ALA A 70 -0.73 -6.99 5.59
N THR A 71 -1.99 -7.36 5.84
CA THR A 71 -2.38 -8.75 6.09
C THR A 71 -2.61 -9.48 4.77
N LEU A 72 -1.85 -10.56 4.55
CA LEU A 72 -1.92 -11.39 3.36
C LEU A 72 -2.40 -12.81 3.71
N SER A 73 -3.36 -13.31 2.93
CA SER A 73 -3.81 -14.70 3.07
C SER A 73 -2.75 -15.66 2.56
N PHE A 74 -2.37 -16.65 3.37
CA PHE A 74 -1.40 -17.69 2.98
C PHE A 74 -1.99 -18.69 1.96
N ARG A 75 -3.31 -18.76 1.78
CA ARG A 75 -3.93 -19.67 0.81
C ARG A 75 -3.63 -19.22 -0.62
N ASN A 76 -3.11 -20.13 -1.44
CA ASN A 76 -2.71 -19.90 -2.85
C ASN A 76 -1.58 -18.86 -2.98
N SER A 77 -0.40 -19.17 -2.45
CA SER A 77 0.75 -18.26 -2.34
C SER A 77 1.45 -17.97 -3.67
N ASP A 78 0.84 -17.15 -4.52
CA ASP A 78 1.48 -16.54 -5.72
C ASP A 78 1.78 -15.05 -5.49
N TYR A 79 2.07 -14.68 -4.25
CA TYR A 79 2.43 -13.29 -3.94
C TYR A 79 3.87 -13.03 -4.38
N PRO A 80 4.17 -11.84 -4.91
CA PRO A 80 5.55 -11.43 -5.21
C PRO A 80 6.29 -11.08 -3.90
N ILE A 81 6.62 -12.10 -3.09
CA ILE A 81 7.14 -11.96 -1.72
C ILE A 81 8.35 -11.03 -1.65
N GLN A 82 9.30 -11.15 -2.58
CA GLN A 82 10.49 -10.29 -2.59
C GLN A 82 10.14 -8.82 -2.82
N ALA A 83 9.16 -8.54 -3.69
CA ALA A 83 8.71 -7.17 -3.93
C ALA A 83 7.99 -6.62 -2.70
N ILE A 84 7.11 -7.43 -2.09
CA ILE A 84 6.38 -7.07 -0.87
C ILE A 84 7.36 -6.75 0.27
N GLN A 85 8.38 -7.58 0.47
CA GLN A 85 9.41 -7.38 1.50
C GLN A 85 10.18 -6.06 1.32
N ASN A 86 10.41 -5.63 0.08
CA ASN A 86 11.09 -4.36 -0.19
C ASN A 86 10.17 -3.14 -0.01
N ILE A 87 8.85 -3.36 0.10
CA ILE A 87 7.83 -2.31 0.07
C ILE A 87 7.16 -2.11 1.43
N LEU A 88 6.96 -3.14 2.24
CA LEU A 88 6.32 -3.05 3.57
C LEU A 88 7.39 -2.90 4.67
N ASP A 89 7.00 -2.28 5.80
CA ASP A 89 7.80 -2.23 7.03
C ASP A 89 7.38 -3.36 7.98
#